data_AF-A0A833WM33-F1
#
_entry.id   AF-A0A833WM33-F1
#
_cell.length_a   1.000
_cell.length_b   1.000
_cell.length_c   1.000
_cell.angle_alpha   90.00
_cell.angle_beta   90.00
_cell.angle_gamma   90.00
#
_symmetry.space_group_name_H-M   'P 1'
#
loop_
_entity.id
_entity.type
_entity.pdbx_description
1 polymer ?
#
loop_
_entity_poly.entity_id
_entity_poly.type
_entity_poly.pdbx_seq_one_letter_code
_entity_poly.pdbx_strand_id
1 'polypeptide(L)'
;MFTTSSLGGNAEYEVMVWLQAIGGAGPLSNTGRPVKEVNVGGVDFSLYHGKNGNMTVFSYVAANTTNSFSTDFKQFFDELPSNNTIAPEQYLINVQAGTEPFVGNGTLTVSRYSAAVNTAST
;
A
#
# COMPACT_ATOMS: atom_id res chain seq x y z
N MET A 1 4.21 -2.22 2.15
CA MET A 1 5.08 -3.19 1.43
C MET A 1 6.22 -2.40 0.84
N PHE A 2 7.45 -2.93 0.86
CA PHE A 2 8.63 -2.19 0.40
C PHE A 2 9.37 -2.93 -0.69
N THR A 3 9.89 -2.19 -1.67
CA THR A 3 10.72 -2.75 -2.74
C THR A 3 12.05 -2.02 -2.90
N THR A 4 13.02 -2.71 -3.48
CA THR A 4 14.35 -2.17 -3.80
C THR A 4 14.89 -2.78 -5.09
N SER A 5 15.71 -2.02 -5.83
CA SER A 5 16.43 -2.50 -7.01
C SER A 5 17.61 -3.43 -6.69
N SER A 6 18.08 -3.45 -5.44
CA SER A 6 19.29 -4.16 -5.04
C SER A 6 19.12 -4.92 -3.73
N LEU A 7 19.53 -6.19 -3.70
CA LEU A 7 19.52 -6.99 -2.47
C LEU A 7 20.43 -6.36 -1.42
N GLY A 8 19.88 -6.09 -0.22
CA GLY A 8 20.58 -5.38 0.85
C GLY A 8 20.63 -3.85 0.70
N GLY A 9 20.04 -3.30 -0.37
CA GLY A 9 19.86 -1.86 -0.56
C GLY A 9 18.75 -1.27 0.32
N ASN A 10 18.64 0.06 0.29
CA ASN A 10 17.55 0.76 0.95
C ASN A 10 16.24 0.60 0.14
N ALA A 11 15.09 0.75 0.82
CA ALA A 11 13.81 0.79 0.15
C ALA A 11 13.69 2.02 -0.77
N GLU A 12 13.32 1.77 -2.02
CA GLU A 12 13.14 2.79 -3.06
C GLU A 12 11.65 3.12 -3.24
N TYR A 13 10.80 2.12 -3.00
CA TYR A 13 9.35 2.27 -3.09
C TYR A 13 8.66 1.69 -1.86
N GLU A 14 7.55 2.32 -1.52
CA GLU A 14 6.57 1.79 -0.58
C GLU A 14 5.19 1.74 -1.25
N VAL A 15 4.51 0.63 -1.09
CA VAL A 15 3.10 0.46 -1.46
C VAL A 15 2.31 0.18 -0.19
N MET A 16 1.43 1.10 0.16
CA MET A 16 0.51 1.00 1.29
C MET A 16 -0.91 0.75 0.81
N VAL A 17 -1.62 -0.12 1.52
CA VAL A 17 -3.05 -0.39 1.29
C VAL A 17 -3.78 -0.10 2.59
N TRP A 18 -4.41 1.06 2.66
CA TRP A 18 -5.13 1.55 3.82
C TRP A 18 -6.57 1.09 3.73
N LEU A 19 -6.92 0.09 4.55
CA LEU A 19 -8.30 -0.38 4.66
C LEU A 19 -9.21 0.62 5.39
N GLN A 20 -8.63 1.54 6.15
CA GLN A 20 -9.35 2.58 6.89
C GLN A 20 -8.49 3.85 6.98
N ALA A 21 -9.13 5.01 6.90
CA ALA A 21 -8.56 6.31 7.21
C ALA A 21 -9.48 6.99 8.24
N ILE A 22 -9.04 7.04 9.50
CA ILE A 22 -9.87 7.44 10.64
C ILE A 22 -9.44 8.84 11.12
N GLY A 23 -10.41 9.68 11.49
CA GLY A 23 -10.13 10.94 12.18
C GLY A 23 -9.37 11.98 11.34
N GLY A 24 -9.48 11.91 10.01
CA GLY A 24 -8.78 12.83 9.10
C GLY A 24 -7.35 12.42 8.78
N ALA A 25 -6.91 11.21 9.16
CA ALA A 25 -5.65 10.66 8.68
C ALA A 25 -5.60 10.65 7.14
N GLY A 26 -4.47 11.09 6.58
CA GLY A 26 -4.29 11.20 5.13
C GLY A 26 -2.95 10.61 4.69
N PRO A 27 -2.87 10.07 3.46
CA PRO A 27 -1.64 9.51 2.93
C PRO A 27 -0.66 10.61 2.49
N LEU A 28 0.59 10.22 2.25
CA LEU A 28 1.52 11.06 1.50
C LEU A 28 0.97 11.34 0.10
N SER A 29 0.91 12.62 -0.27
CA SER A 29 0.44 13.03 -1.59
C SER A 29 1.16 14.30 -2.06
N ASN A 30 1.68 14.27 -3.28
CA ASN A 30 2.29 15.44 -3.91
C ASN A 30 1.27 16.55 -4.20
N THR A 31 0.01 16.19 -4.44
CA THR A 31 -1.05 17.13 -4.90
C THR A 31 -2.20 17.27 -3.91
N GLY A 32 -2.25 16.42 -2.87
CA GLY A 32 -3.39 16.29 -1.98
C GLY A 32 -4.63 15.65 -2.62
N ARG A 33 -4.52 15.12 -3.86
CA ARG A 33 -5.64 14.51 -4.59
C ARG A 33 -5.27 13.10 -5.07
N PRO A 34 -6.27 12.21 -5.26
CA PRO A 34 -6.04 10.93 -5.92
C PRO A 34 -5.48 11.12 -7.32
N VAL A 35 -4.62 10.21 -7.76
CA VAL A 35 -4.12 10.11 -9.15
C VAL A 35 -4.87 9.06 -9.96
N LYS A 36 -5.55 8.12 -9.31
CA LYS A 36 -6.34 7.06 -9.95
C LYS A 36 -7.34 6.49 -8.94
N GLU A 37 -8.50 6.05 -9.41
CA GLU A 37 -9.43 5.20 -8.66
C GLU A 37 -9.29 3.76 -9.17
N VAL A 38 -9.27 2.77 -8.27
CA VAL A 38 -9.10 1.36 -8.61
C VAL A 38 -10.05 0.49 -7.78
N ASN A 39 -10.49 -0.63 -8.33
CA ASN A 39 -11.21 -1.66 -7.57
C ASN A 39 -10.32 -2.90 -7.46
N VAL A 40 -9.96 -3.30 -6.24
CA VAL A 40 -9.13 -4.48 -5.98
C VAL A 40 -9.80 -5.32 -4.89
N GLY A 41 -10.03 -6.59 -5.17
CA GLY A 41 -10.71 -7.49 -4.21
C GLY A 41 -12.13 -7.03 -3.84
N GLY A 42 -12.82 -6.31 -4.73
CA GLY A 42 -14.17 -5.81 -4.50
C GLY A 42 -14.25 -4.54 -3.63
N VAL A 43 -13.10 -3.92 -3.31
CA VAL A 43 -13.03 -2.65 -2.57
C VAL A 43 -12.53 -1.55 -3.51
N ASP A 44 -13.23 -0.42 -3.51
CA ASP A 44 -12.80 0.79 -4.22
C ASP A 44 -11.74 1.53 -3.41
N PHE A 45 -10.62 1.85 -4.05
CA PHE A 45 -9.50 2.60 -3.49
C PHE A 45 -9.18 3.82 -4.34
N SER A 46 -8.91 4.93 -3.67
CA SER A 46 -8.26 6.09 -4.25
C SER A 46 -6.75 5.96 -4.09
N LEU A 47 -6.02 5.96 -5.19
CA LEU A 47 -4.55 5.90 -5.22
C LEU A 47 -3.96 7.30 -5.10
N TYR A 48 -3.08 7.48 -4.12
CA TYR A 48 -2.25 8.67 -3.94
C TYR A 48 -0.77 8.31 -4.13
N HIS A 49 0.05 9.32 -4.42
CA HIS A 49 1.50 9.14 -4.41
C HIS A 49 2.22 10.37 -3.88
N GLY A 50 3.32 10.15 -3.18
CA GLY A 50 4.18 11.18 -2.61
C GLY A 50 5.62 10.70 -2.44
N LYS A 51 6.44 11.49 -1.75
CA LYS A 51 7.80 11.12 -1.39
C LYS A 51 8.04 11.17 0.11
N ASN A 52 8.83 10.22 0.60
CA ASN A 52 9.42 10.23 1.94
C ASN A 52 10.94 10.09 1.81
N GLY A 53 11.66 11.21 1.89
CA GLY A 53 13.06 11.28 1.50
C GLY A 53 13.24 10.87 0.03
N ASN A 54 14.08 9.86 -0.23
CA ASN A 54 14.30 9.33 -1.58
C ASN A 54 13.27 8.27 -2.01
N MET A 55 12.42 7.81 -1.08
CA MET A 55 11.44 6.76 -1.36
C MET A 55 10.19 7.34 -2.02
N THR A 56 9.68 6.68 -3.05
CA THR A 56 8.36 6.98 -3.63
C THR A 56 7.31 6.13 -2.95
N VAL A 57 6.28 6.77 -2.39
CA VAL A 57 5.22 6.09 -1.65
C VAL A 57 3.92 6.13 -2.46
N PHE A 58 3.33 4.97 -2.72
CA PHE A 58 2.00 4.79 -3.29
C PHE A 58 1.05 4.34 -2.18
N SER A 59 -0.04 5.07 -1.98
CA SER A 59 -1.01 4.75 -0.93
C SER A 59 -2.40 4.58 -1.56
N TYR A 60 -2.91 3.36 -1.52
CA TYR A 60 -4.29 3.04 -1.85
C TYR A 60 -5.15 3.23 -0.61
N VAL A 61 -6.08 4.17 -0.62
CA VAL A 61 -6.97 4.45 0.52
C VAL A 61 -8.38 3.99 0.17
N ALA A 62 -8.92 3.06 0.95
CA ALA A 62 -10.26 2.54 0.73
C ALA A 62 -11.30 3.66 0.86
N ALA A 63 -12.23 3.74 -0.08
CA ALA A 63 -13.30 4.74 -0.08
C ALA A 63 -14.22 4.62 1.14
N ASN A 64 -14.34 3.41 1.69
CA ASN A 64 -15.12 3.10 2.89
C ASN A 64 -14.31 2.24 3.86
N THR A 65 -14.63 2.37 5.15
CA THR A 65 -14.07 1.53 6.22
C THR A 65 -14.20 0.04 5.89
N THR A 66 -13.07 -0.62 5.72
CA THR A 66 -12.99 -2.05 5.41
C THR A 66 -12.45 -2.81 6.61
N ASN A 67 -13.29 -3.62 7.26
CA ASN A 67 -12.92 -4.41 8.45
C ASN A 67 -12.50 -5.85 8.13
N SER A 68 -12.81 -6.34 6.92
CA SER A 68 -12.41 -7.65 6.43
C SER A 68 -12.00 -7.51 4.99
N PHE A 69 -10.83 -8.04 4.64
CA PHE A 69 -10.26 -7.93 3.32
C PHE A 69 -9.46 -9.18 2.98
N SER A 70 -9.65 -9.70 1.77
CA SER A 70 -8.91 -10.84 1.24
C SER A 70 -8.75 -10.67 -0.26
N THR A 71 -7.51 -10.61 -0.73
CA THR A 71 -7.19 -10.48 -2.15
C THR A 71 -5.75 -10.94 -2.41
N ASP A 72 -5.36 -11.01 -3.68
CA ASP A 72 -3.96 -11.05 -4.08
C ASP A 72 -3.39 -9.63 -4.13
N PHE A 73 -2.45 -9.34 -3.23
CA PHE A 73 -1.86 -8.00 -3.12
C PHE A 73 -0.96 -7.63 -4.31
N LYS A 74 -0.58 -8.58 -5.16
CA LYS A 74 0.11 -8.29 -6.42
C LYS A 74 -0.72 -7.35 -7.32
N GLN A 75 -2.05 -7.44 -7.25
CA GLN A 75 -2.95 -6.59 -8.03
C GLN A 75 -2.71 -5.09 -7.78
N PHE A 76 -2.31 -4.68 -6.57
CA PHE A 76 -2.00 -3.28 -6.30
C PHE A 76 -0.76 -2.80 -7.06
N PHE A 77 0.22 -3.66 -7.33
CA PHE A 77 1.37 -3.31 -8.16
C PHE A 77 0.97 -3.20 -9.64
N ASP A 78 0.09 -4.11 -10.09
CA ASP A 78 -0.42 -4.12 -11.47
C ASP A 78 -1.30 -2.89 -11.78
N GLU A 79 -1.92 -2.30 -10.75
CA GLU A 79 -2.78 -1.12 -10.87
C GLU A 79 -2.03 0.24 -10.88
N LEU A 80 -0.70 0.25 -10.76
CA LEU A 80 0.08 1.49 -10.79
C LEU A 80 0.00 2.19 -12.18
N PRO A 81 0.05 3.53 -12.24
CA PRO A 81 0.05 4.26 -13.50
C PRO A 81 1.24 3.87 -14.40
N SER A 82 1.00 3.72 -15.70
CA SER A 82 2.04 3.29 -16.66
C SER A 82 3.26 4.23 -16.73
N ASN A 83 3.06 5.52 -16.43
CA ASN A 83 4.10 6.55 -16.40
C ASN A 83 4.71 6.78 -15.00
N ASN A 84 4.26 6.05 -13.98
CA ASN A 84 4.76 6.15 -12.62
C ASN A 84 4.53 4.80 -11.90
N THR A 85 5.37 3.83 -12.22
CA THR A 85 5.24 2.43 -11.79
C THR A 85 6.52 1.93 -11.11
N ILE A 86 6.44 0.71 -10.58
CA ILE A 86 7.54 -0.05 -9.99
C ILE A 86 7.96 -1.10 -11.02
N ALA A 87 9.26 -1.14 -11.35
CA ALA A 87 9.78 -2.12 -12.30
C ALA A 87 9.58 -3.55 -11.77
N PRO A 88 9.14 -4.51 -12.59
CA PRO A 88 8.87 -5.88 -12.14
C PRO A 88 10.13 -6.63 -11.66
N GLU A 89 11.33 -6.13 -11.97
CA GLU A 89 12.61 -6.65 -11.50
C GLU A 89 12.95 -6.21 -10.06
N GLN A 90 12.16 -5.32 -9.46
CA GLN A 90 12.33 -4.89 -8.07
C GLN A 90 12.10 -6.05 -7.11
N TYR A 91 12.94 -6.13 -6.07
CA TYR A 91 12.80 -7.12 -5.01
C TYR A 91 11.78 -6.64 -3.98
N LEU A 92 10.74 -7.44 -3.70
CA LEU A 92 9.88 -7.26 -2.54
C LEU A 92 10.66 -7.67 -1.27
N ILE A 93 10.95 -6.72 -0.40
CA ILE A 93 11.80 -6.94 0.79
C ILE A 93 10.99 -7.00 2.10
N ASN A 94 9.81 -6.39 2.14
CA ASN A 94 8.98 -6.38 3.34
C ASN A 94 7.48 -6.41 3.00
N VAL A 95 6.76 -7.29 3.69
CA VAL A 95 5.28 -7.32 3.75
C VAL A 95 4.87 -7.15 5.20
N GLN A 96 4.16 -6.08 5.50
CA GLN A 96 3.78 -5.67 6.85
C GLN A 96 2.32 -5.23 6.87
N ALA A 97 1.64 -5.46 8.00
CA ALA A 97 0.29 -4.97 8.26
C ALA A 97 0.22 -4.45 9.71
N GLY A 98 -0.41 -3.30 9.91
CA GLY A 98 -0.46 -2.64 11.20
C GLY A 98 -1.33 -1.38 11.17
N THR A 99 -1.10 -0.48 12.12
CA THR A 99 -1.78 0.82 12.23
C THR A 99 -0.77 1.92 12.52
N GLU A 100 -1.04 3.13 12.00
CA GLU A 100 -0.22 4.32 12.22
C GLU A 100 -1.05 5.36 12.98
N PRO A 101 -0.97 5.40 14.32
CA PRO A 101 -1.69 6.40 15.11
C PRO A 101 -1.01 7.76 15.00
N PHE A 102 -1.79 8.81 14.74
CA PHE A 102 -1.30 10.19 14.71
C PHE A 102 -1.53 10.91 16.04
N VAL A 103 -2.79 10.95 16.48
CA VAL A 103 -3.22 11.56 17.74
C VAL A 103 -4.37 10.77 18.36
N GLY A 104 -4.50 10.83 19.68
CA GLY A 104 -5.59 10.17 20.42
C GLY A 104 -5.19 8.85 21.06
N ASN A 105 -6.20 8.07 21.48
CA ASN A 105 -6.05 6.78 22.14
C ASN A 105 -7.04 5.78 21.54
N GLY A 106 -6.65 4.51 21.42
CA GLY A 106 -7.51 3.46 20.90
C GLY A 106 -6.87 2.09 20.97
N THR A 107 -7.66 1.07 20.66
CA THR A 107 -7.21 -0.33 20.61
C THR A 107 -7.45 -0.87 19.21
N LEU A 108 -6.40 -1.37 18.57
CA LEU A 108 -6.53 -2.21 17.37
C LEU A 108 -6.65 -3.67 17.80
N THR A 109 -7.71 -4.35 17.38
CA THR A 109 -7.85 -5.80 17.53
C THR A 109 -7.82 -6.46 16.15
N VAL A 110 -6.79 -7.24 15.89
CA VAL A 110 -6.66 -8.05 14.66
C VAL A 110 -7.03 -9.48 15.00
N SER A 111 -8.26 -9.89 14.67
CA SER A 111 -8.74 -11.24 14.99
C SER A 111 -8.11 -12.32 14.11
N ARG A 112 -7.77 -11.98 12.85
CA ARG A 112 -7.10 -12.86 11.89
C ARG A 112 -6.23 -12.03 10.94
N TYR A 113 -5.02 -12.50 10.69
CA TYR A 113 -4.14 -11.97 9.65
C TYR A 113 -3.28 -13.11 9.08
N SER A 114 -3.14 -13.14 7.77
CA SER A 114 -2.24 -14.04 7.05
C SER A 114 -1.78 -13.38 5.77
N ALA A 115 -0.50 -13.54 5.43
CA ALA A 115 0.06 -13.18 4.14
C ALA A 115 1.08 -14.24 3.73
N ALA A 116 1.15 -14.52 2.42
CA ALA A 116 2.13 -15.44 1.85
C ALA A 116 2.65 -14.83 0.55
N VAL A 117 3.95 -14.94 0.34
CA VAL A 117 4.59 -14.60 -0.94
C VAL A 117 4.81 -15.91 -1.68
N ASN A 118 4.11 -16.08 -2.79
CA ASN A 118 4.25 -17.25 -3.65
C ASN A 118 5.05 -16.85 -4.89
N THR A 119 6.06 -17.64 -5.23
CA THR A 119 6.71 -17.51 -6.54
C THR A 119 5.81 -18.12 -7.60
N ALA A 120 5.79 -17.55 -8.81
CA ALA A 120 5.11 -18.19 -9.92
C ALA A 120 5.69 -19.60 -10.12
N SER A 121 4.82 -20.60 -10.26
CA SER A 121 5.25 -21.92 -10.72
C SER A 121 5.82 -21.76 -12.13
N THR A 122 7.02 -22.30 -12.34
CA THR A 122 7.65 -22.36 -13.68
C THR A 122 6.94 -23.38 -14.55
#